data_AF-A0A167A5R2-F1
#
_entry.id   AF-A0A167A5R2-F1
#
_cell.length_a   1.000
_cell.length_b   1.000
_cell.length_c   1.000
_cell.angle_alpha   90.00
_cell.angle_beta   90.00
_cell.angle_gamma   90.00
#
_symmetry.space_group_name_H-M   'P 1'
#
loop_
_entity.id
_entity.type
_entity.pdbx_description
1 polymer ?
#
loop_
_entity_poly.entity_id
_entity_poly.type
_entity_poly.pdbx_seq_one_letter_code
_entity_poly.pdbx_strand_id
1 'polypeptide(L)'
;MNKTVRPHDEQSLSDLKVMRLAANKTQKQMAKVLGTSEATIINYENGVSDIKYKDYLKWSLACRFDLSAIEEQLQALRELVIENNLHRYRKVNKLKHEK
;
A
#
# COMPACT_ATOMS: atom_id res chain seq x y z
N MET A 1 -24.97 -5.56 -10.35
CA MET A 1 -24.09 -5.20 -9.22
C MET A 1 -23.90 -3.70 -9.27
N ASN A 2 -24.64 -2.98 -8.43
CA ASN A 2 -24.67 -1.51 -8.46
C ASN A 2 -23.35 -0.97 -7.92
N LYS A 3 -22.53 -0.39 -8.78
CA LYS A 3 -21.46 0.51 -8.35
C LYS A 3 -22.16 1.77 -7.84
N THR A 4 -22.16 1.98 -6.53
CA THR A 4 -22.55 3.25 -5.93
C THR A 4 -21.59 4.32 -6.44
N VAL A 5 -21.98 5.00 -7.51
CA VAL A 5 -21.31 6.21 -7.98
C VAL A 5 -21.57 7.26 -6.92
N ARG A 6 -20.54 7.63 -6.16
CA ARG A 6 -20.63 8.74 -5.20
C ARG A 6 -20.93 10.03 -5.99
N PRO A 7 -21.82 10.92 -5.48
CA PRO A 7 -22.28 12.08 -6.23
C PRO A 7 -21.12 13.04 -6.54
N HIS A 8 -21.19 13.70 -7.70
CA HIS A 8 -20.11 14.44 -8.34
C HIS A 8 -20.07 15.95 -7.95
N ASP A 9 -20.69 16.37 -6.84
CA ASP A 9 -20.99 17.80 -6.61
C ASP A 9 -20.33 18.45 -5.38
N GLU A 10 -19.48 17.71 -4.66
CA GLU A 10 -18.51 18.26 -3.72
C GLU A 10 -17.17 17.67 -4.12
N GLN A 11 -16.16 18.47 -4.44
CA GLN A 11 -14.89 17.96 -4.99
C GLN A 11 -14.12 17.23 -3.88
N SER A 12 -14.56 16.02 -3.56
CA SER A 12 -14.01 15.13 -2.55
C SER A 12 -12.56 14.92 -2.89
N LEU A 13 -11.69 15.51 -2.08
CA LEU A 13 -10.25 15.28 -2.18
C LEU A 13 -10.02 13.77 -2.10
N SER A 14 -9.17 13.22 -2.97
CA SER A 14 -8.77 11.81 -2.84
C SER A 14 -8.10 11.57 -1.50
N ASP A 15 -8.25 10.37 -0.93
CA ASP A 15 -7.66 10.01 0.36
C ASP A 15 -6.14 10.29 0.37
N LEU A 16 -5.46 10.02 -0.76
CA LEU A 16 -4.04 10.33 -0.94
C LEU A 16 -3.73 11.82 -0.75
N LYS A 17 -4.53 12.70 -1.38
CA LYS A 17 -4.39 14.14 -1.26
C LYS A 17 -4.68 14.61 0.17
N VAL A 18 -5.71 14.06 0.80
CA VAL A 18 -6.05 14.35 2.21
C VAL A 18 -4.88 13.99 3.13
N MET A 19 -4.38 12.75 3.04
CA MET A 19 -3.25 12.27 3.84
C MET A 19 -2.01 13.12 3.66
N ARG A 20 -1.66 13.47 2.41
CA ARG A 20 -0.49 14.28 2.09
C ARG A 20 -0.61 15.69 2.68
N LEU A 21 -1.77 16.33 2.51
CA LEU A 21 -2.00 17.68 3.00
C LEU A 21 -2.01 17.72 4.54
N ALA A 22 -2.66 16.76 5.20
CA ALA A 22 -2.64 16.63 6.66
C ALA A 22 -1.21 16.45 7.21
N ALA A 23 -0.32 15.81 6.44
CA ALA A 23 1.09 15.66 6.77
C ALA A 23 1.98 16.86 6.37
N ASN A 24 1.40 17.97 5.88
CA ASN A 24 2.10 19.15 5.37
C ASN A 24 3.17 18.82 4.31
N LYS A 25 2.84 17.93 3.36
CA LYS A 25 3.75 17.53 2.27
C LYS A 25 3.33 18.06 0.92
N THR A 26 4.32 18.41 0.09
CA THR A 26 4.10 18.76 -1.33
C THR A 26 4.09 17.53 -2.21
N GLN A 27 3.52 17.64 -3.43
CA GLN A 27 3.54 16.55 -4.41
C GLN A 27 4.98 16.17 -4.79
N LYS A 28 5.86 17.16 -5.00
CA LYS A 28 7.32 16.96 -5.15
C LYS A 28 7.98 16.17 -4.01
N GLN A 29 7.61 16.42 -2.75
CA GLN A 29 8.14 15.65 -1.62
C GLN A 29 7.66 14.19 -1.67
N MET A 30 6.39 13.94 -2.00
CA MET A 30 5.86 12.58 -2.16
C MET A 30 6.48 11.86 -3.36
N ALA A 31 6.75 12.57 -4.45
CA ALA A 31 7.48 12.04 -5.59
C ALA A 31 8.86 11.51 -5.17
N LYS A 32 9.58 12.25 -4.31
CA LYS A 32 10.88 11.83 -3.75
C LYS A 32 10.74 10.61 -2.82
N VAL A 33 9.70 10.55 -1.98
CA VAL A 33 9.42 9.39 -1.11
C VAL A 33 9.20 8.11 -1.92
N LEU A 34 8.45 8.23 -3.02
CA LEU A 34 8.11 7.08 -3.85
C LEU A 34 9.16 6.76 -4.93
N GLY A 35 10.08 7.68 -5.21
CA GLY A 35 11.04 7.53 -6.31
C GLY A 35 10.36 7.60 -7.68
N THR A 36 9.35 8.46 -7.81
CA THR A 36 8.55 8.65 -9.04
C THR A 36 8.50 10.13 -9.45
N SER A 37 7.80 10.44 -10.54
CA SER A 37 7.62 11.81 -11.01
C SER A 37 6.48 12.54 -10.28
N GLU A 38 6.54 13.87 -10.20
CA GLU A 38 5.45 14.69 -9.65
C GLU A 38 4.15 14.54 -10.47
N ALA A 39 4.25 14.37 -11.79
CA ALA A 39 3.10 14.08 -12.64
C ALA A 39 2.39 12.76 -12.25
N THR A 40 3.16 11.74 -11.86
CA THR A 40 2.59 10.49 -11.36
C THR A 40 1.84 10.69 -10.04
N ILE A 41 2.35 11.55 -9.15
CA ILE A 41 1.67 11.90 -7.89
C ILE A 41 0.33 12.61 -8.17
N ILE A 42 0.32 13.56 -9.11
CA ILE A 42 -0.90 14.25 -9.54
C ILE A 42 -1.91 13.24 -10.10
N ASN A 43 -1.46 12.30 -10.93
CA ASN A 43 -2.34 11.28 -11.51
C ASN A 43 -2.96 10.38 -10.43
N TYR A 44 -2.18 9.98 -9.42
CA TYR A 44 -2.72 9.23 -8.28
C TYR A 44 -3.77 10.04 -7.51
N GLU A 45 -3.49 11.31 -7.22
CA GLU A 45 -4.41 12.18 -6.48
C GLU A 45 -5.69 12.50 -7.25
N ASN A 46 -5.63 12.54 -8.58
CA ASN A 46 -6.78 12.79 -9.46
C ASN A 46 -7.51 11.50 -9.87
N GLY A 47 -7.05 10.32 -9.44
CA GLY A 47 -7.64 9.04 -9.82
C GLY A 47 -7.44 8.65 -11.30
N VAL A 48 -6.46 9.27 -11.98
CA VAL A 48 -6.11 8.93 -13.37
C VAL A 48 -5.42 7.55 -13.43
N SER A 49 -4.67 7.21 -12.40
CA SER A 49 -4.03 5.90 -12.25
C SER A 49 -4.04 5.44 -10.80
N ASP A 50 -4.04 4.12 -10.60
CA ASP A 50 -4.00 3.53 -9.27
C ASP A 50 -2.56 3.51 -8.72
N ILE A 51 -2.45 3.82 -7.43
CA ILE A 51 -1.21 3.62 -6.68
C ILE A 51 -1.05 2.12 -6.34
N LYS A 52 0.16 1.58 -6.57
CA LYS A 52 0.45 0.19 -6.18
C LYS A 52 0.47 0.05 -4.67
N TYR A 53 0.03 -1.10 -4.15
CA TYR A 53 -0.05 -1.36 -2.71
C TYR A 53 1.26 -1.05 -1.94
N LYS A 54 2.41 -1.47 -2.48
CA LYS A 54 3.73 -1.17 -1.87
C LYS A 54 3.98 0.33 -1.73
N ASP A 55 3.58 1.12 -2.71
CA ASP A 55 3.78 2.57 -2.71
C ASP A 55 2.71 3.25 -1.85
N TYR A 56 1.51 2.69 -1.76
CA TYR A 56 0.50 3.12 -0.80
C TYR A 56 0.99 2.99 0.64
N LEU A 57 1.60 1.86 1.02
CA LEU A 57 2.18 1.70 2.37
C LEU A 57 3.26 2.74 2.67
N LYS A 58 4.16 3.01 1.72
CA LYS A 58 5.16 4.08 1.86
C LYS A 58 4.52 5.46 1.98
N TRP A 59 3.46 5.72 1.21
CA TRP A 59 2.70 6.97 1.27
C TRP A 59 2.09 7.15 2.66
N SER A 60 1.43 6.11 3.19
CA SER A 60 0.82 6.09 4.52
C SER A 60 1.85 6.38 5.62
N LEU A 61 2.98 5.68 5.62
CA LEU A 61 4.06 5.91 6.58
C LEU A 61 4.63 7.32 6.49
N ALA A 62 4.88 7.82 5.27
CA ALA A 62 5.37 9.18 5.08
C ALA A 62 4.37 10.23 5.59
N CYS A 63 3.07 9.95 5.49
CA CYS A 63 2.00 10.80 5.99
C CYS A 63 1.67 10.59 7.47
N ARG A 64 2.49 9.82 8.20
CA ARG A 64 2.30 9.50 9.64
C ARG A 64 0.97 8.81 9.94
N PHE A 65 0.44 8.07 8.98
CA PHE A 65 -0.71 7.21 9.22
C PHE A 65 -0.27 6.05 10.12
N ASP A 66 -1.02 5.81 11.19
CA ASP A 66 -0.74 4.71 12.10
C ASP A 66 -1.10 3.37 11.44
N LEU A 67 -0.11 2.49 11.33
CA LEU A 67 -0.26 1.15 10.75
C LEU A 67 -0.16 0.05 11.81
N SER A 68 -0.08 0.41 13.11
CA SER A 68 0.06 -0.52 14.23
C SER A 68 -0.99 -1.63 14.23
N ALA A 69 -2.26 -1.28 14.00
CA ALA A 69 -3.36 -2.25 13.95
C ALA A 69 -3.19 -3.31 12.85
N ILE A 70 -2.56 -2.97 11.72
CA ILE A 70 -2.23 -3.93 10.66
C ILE A 70 -1.06 -4.81 11.09
N GLU A 71 -0.05 -4.22 11.72
CA GLU A 71 1.11 -4.95 12.24
C GLU A 71 0.69 -5.98 13.31
N GLU A 72 -0.20 -5.59 14.24
CA GLU A 72 -0.77 -6.47 15.27
C GLU A 72 -1.53 -7.64 14.66
N GLN A 73 -2.39 -7.38 13.66
CA GLN A 73 -3.11 -8.43 12.94
C GLN A 73 -2.17 -9.37 12.20
N LEU A 74 -1.13 -8.84 11.55
CA LEU A 74 -0.12 -9.67 10.88
C LEU A 74 0.68 -10.52 11.88
N GLN A 75 0.94 -10.00 13.07
CA GLN A 75 1.63 -10.74 14.12
C GLN A 75 0.80 -11.93 14.61
N ALA A 76 -0.49 -11.71 14.88
CA ALA A 76 -1.41 -12.80 15.25
C ALA A 76 -1.50 -13.89 14.16
N LEU A 77 -1.51 -13.48 12.88
CA LEU A 77 -1.50 -14.44 11.77
C LEU A 77 -0.19 -15.22 11.67
N ARG A 78 0.96 -14.59 11.97
CA ARG A 78 2.27 -15.27 12.01
C ARG A 78 2.30 -16.33 13.09
N GLU A 79 1.79 -16.01 14.27
CA GLU A 79 1.68 -16.95 15.40
C GLU A 79 0.80 -18.14 15.04
N LEU A 80 -0.37 -17.90 14.43
CA LEU A 80 -1.25 -18.95 13.94
C LEU A 80 -0.53 -19.88 12.94
N VAL A 81 0.24 -19.33 12.01
CA VAL A 81 1.02 -20.11 11.03
C VAL A 81 2.06 -21.00 11.73
N ILE A 82 2.72 -20.48 12.77
CA ILE A 82 3.74 -21.21 13.53
C ILE A 82 3.08 -22.33 14.36
N GLU A 83 2.07 -22.00 15.17
CA GLU A 83 1.37 -22.94 16.04
C GLU A 83 0.77 -24.12 15.28
N ASN A 84 0.20 -23.84 14.11
CA ASN A 84 -0.45 -24.85 13.28
C ASN A 84 0.51 -25.51 12.27
N ASN A 85 1.82 -25.22 12.36
CA ASN A 85 2.84 -25.70 11.42
C ASN A 85 2.45 -25.52 9.94
N LEU A 86 1.81 -24.40 9.62
CA LEU A 86 1.31 -24.09 8.26
C LEU A 86 2.42 -23.65 7.32
N HIS A 87 3.68 -23.68 7.76
CA HIS A 87 4.86 -23.65 6.91
C HIS A 87 4.86 -24.92 6.04
N ARG A 88 4.02 -24.96 4.99
CA ARG A 88 4.13 -25.96 3.95
C ARG A 88 5.52 -25.84 3.35
N TYR A 89 6.41 -26.75 3.75
CA TYR A 89 7.71 -26.94 3.15
C TYR A 89 7.50 -27.18 1.65
N ARG A 90 7.83 -26.20 0.81
CA ARG A 90 7.96 -26.45 -0.62
C ARG A 90 9.18 -27.35 -0.74
N LYS A 91 8.99 -28.67 -0.90
CA LYS A 91 10.05 -29.57 -1.38
C LYS A 91 10.47 -29.04 -2.74
N VAL A 92 11.46 -28.16 -2.77
CA VAL A 92 12.21 -27.87 -3.99
C VAL A 92 12.98 -29.16 -4.24
N ASN A 93 12.53 -29.96 -5.20
CA ASN A 93 13.24 -31.16 -5.63
C ASN A 93 14.67 -30.76 -6.00
N LYS A 94 15.63 -30.98 -5.10
CA LYS A 94 17.05 -31.17 -5.46
C LYS A 94 17.16 -32.53 -6.15
N LEU A 95 16.60 -32.62 -7.35
CA LEU A 95 16.88 -33.67 -8.32
C LEU A 95 17.32 -32.94 -9.57
N LYS A 96 18.63 -32.70 -9.68
CA LYS A 96 19.41 -32.79 -10.91
C LYS A 96 20.85 -32.31 -10.65
N HIS A 97 21.77 -33.19 -11.02
CA HIS A 97 23.23 -33.01 -11.11
C HIS A 97 24.05 -33.43 -9.88
N GLU A 98 24.02 -34.72 -9.57
CA GLU A 98 25.30 -35.44 -9.49
C GLU A 98 25.56 -36.01 -10.89
N LYS A 99 26.72 -35.66 -11.44
CA LYS A 99 27.26 -36.16 -12.71
C LYS A 99 28.01 -37.45 -12.45
#